data_AF-A0A8H3IL01-F1
#
_entry.id   AF-A0A8H3IL01-F1
#
_cell.length_a   1.000
_cell.length_b   1.000
_cell.length_c   1.000
_cell.angle_alpha   90.00
_cell.angle_beta   90.00
_cell.angle_gamma   90.00
#
_symmetry.space_group_name_H-M   'P 1'
#
loop_
_entity.id
_entity.type
_entity.pdbx_description
1 polymer ?
#
loop_
_entity_poly.entity_id
_entity_poly.type
_entity_poly.pdbx_seq_one_letter_code
_entity_poly.pdbx_strand_id
1 'polypeptide(L)'
;MRRTACGEYIYKGRKFNARKETLLDEKYLNIQIYRFYIRCTRCSGEITFKTDPMNMDYVCERKARRNFEAWRAKDQSEESIQERLDRLEREEQGERNQDIMLELEINAQELKTREKLEMHLMPFDAAHPEKEDEQEITDAQLAKEMFRKTRLIEDAPEISGEQHAGLWKVSKKQKKSGCTSCLPGVKRKLEDTNQ
;
A
#
# COMPACT_ATOMS: atom_id res chain seq x y z
N MET A 1 -24.23 -35.90 -29.53
CA MET A 1 -24.32 -34.63 -30.28
C MET A 1 -25.77 -34.20 -30.41
N ARG A 2 -26.03 -32.90 -30.59
CA ARG A 2 -27.38 -32.34 -30.74
C ARG A 2 -27.49 -31.61 -32.08
N ARG A 3 -28.50 -31.91 -32.90
CA ARG A 3 -28.74 -31.19 -34.16
C ARG A 3 -29.37 -29.82 -33.86
N THR A 4 -28.86 -28.76 -34.46
CA THR A 4 -29.36 -27.40 -34.22
C THR A 4 -30.78 -27.16 -34.71
N ALA A 5 -31.16 -27.71 -35.87
CA ALA A 5 -32.44 -27.37 -36.50
C ALA A 5 -33.66 -28.20 -36.06
N CYS A 6 -33.49 -29.39 -35.47
CA CYS A 6 -34.62 -30.15 -34.90
C CYS A 6 -34.45 -30.48 -33.41
N GLY A 7 -33.34 -30.09 -32.80
CA GLY A 7 -33.07 -30.35 -31.39
C GLY A 7 -32.83 -31.82 -31.02
N GLU A 8 -32.89 -32.75 -31.98
CA GLU A 8 -32.70 -34.19 -31.74
C GLU A 8 -31.31 -34.48 -31.20
N TYR A 9 -31.25 -35.29 -30.16
CA TYR A 9 -30.01 -35.79 -29.58
C TYR A 9 -29.63 -37.12 -30.22
N ILE A 10 -28.39 -37.18 -30.70
CA ILE A 10 -27.77 -38.39 -31.23
C ILE A 10 -26.76 -38.86 -30.18
N TYR A 11 -27.10 -39.97 -29.52
CA TYR A 11 -26.26 -40.63 -28.53
C TYR A 11 -25.02 -41.28 -29.18
N LYS A 12 -24.00 -41.51 -28.37
CA LYS A 12 -22.81 -42.26 -28.76
C LYS A 12 -23.21 -43.70 -29.13
N GLY A 13 -22.64 -44.24 -30.22
CA GLY A 13 -22.86 -45.62 -30.63
C GLY A 13 -24.10 -45.86 -31.51
N ARG A 14 -24.85 -44.82 -31.89
CA ARG A 14 -25.94 -44.96 -32.87
C ARG A 14 -25.36 -45.22 -34.27
N LYS A 15 -25.80 -46.30 -34.91
CA LYS A 15 -25.34 -46.71 -36.24
C LYS A 15 -26.02 -45.88 -37.32
N PHE A 16 -25.23 -45.42 -38.29
CA PHE A 16 -25.72 -44.67 -39.44
C PHE A 16 -25.03 -45.14 -40.71
N ASN A 17 -25.76 -45.08 -41.82
CA ASN A 17 -25.15 -45.14 -43.13
C ASN A 17 -24.59 -43.74 -43.43
N ALA A 18 -23.28 -43.63 -43.59
CA ALA A 18 -22.60 -42.37 -43.83
C ALA A 18 -21.91 -42.37 -45.20
N ARG A 19 -21.86 -41.22 -45.86
CA ARG A 19 -20.92 -41.01 -46.98
C ARG A 19 -19.58 -40.57 -46.42
N LYS A 20 -18.50 -41.15 -46.95
CA LYS A 20 -17.12 -40.80 -46.64
C LYS A 20 -16.55 -40.00 -47.81
N GLU A 21 -15.96 -38.86 -47.52
CA GLU A 21 -15.17 -38.05 -48.45
C GLU A 21 -13.77 -37.86 -47.88
N THR A 22 -12.76 -38.00 -48.74
CA THR A 22 -11.37 -37.74 -48.38
C THR A 22 -11.04 -36.31 -48.75
N LEU A 23 -10.61 -35.50 -47.78
CA LEU A 23 -10.18 -34.14 -48.05
C LEU A 23 -8.73 -34.19 -48.55
N LEU A 24 -8.52 -33.76 -49.79
CA LEU A 24 -7.17 -33.73 -50.39
C LEU A 24 -6.38 -32.51 -49.91
N ASP A 25 -7.09 -31.44 -49.57
CA ASP A 25 -6.52 -30.14 -49.23
C ASP A 25 -6.00 -30.07 -47.78
N GLU A 26 -6.55 -30.90 -46.89
CA GLU A 26 -6.23 -30.91 -45.46
C GLU A 26 -5.63 -32.27 -45.07
N LYS A 27 -4.32 -32.30 -44.85
CA LYS A 27 -3.58 -33.50 -44.36
C LYS A 27 -2.74 -33.11 -43.16
N TYR A 28 -2.73 -33.97 -42.14
CA TYR A 28 -1.92 -33.76 -40.94
C TYR A 28 -0.77 -34.75 -40.91
N LEU A 29 0.49 -34.28 -41.03
CA LEU A 29 1.70 -35.12 -40.99
C LEU A 29 1.58 -36.38 -41.88
N ASN A 30 1.00 -36.23 -43.09
CA ASN A 30 0.70 -37.29 -44.08
C ASN A 30 -0.49 -38.22 -43.78
N ILE A 31 -1.22 -37.99 -42.68
CA ILE A 31 -2.49 -38.67 -42.39
C ILE A 31 -3.62 -37.92 -43.12
N GLN A 32 -4.42 -38.68 -43.88
CA GLN A 32 -5.58 -38.15 -44.60
C GLN A 32 -6.72 -37.85 -43.63
N ILE A 33 -7.29 -36.65 -43.74
CA ILE A 33 -8.48 -36.25 -42.98
C ILE A 33 -9.72 -36.66 -43.77
N TYR A 34 -10.67 -37.28 -43.07
CA TYR A 34 -11.93 -37.71 -43.65
C TYR A 34 -13.07 -36.82 -43.16
N ARG A 35 -13.98 -36.51 -44.09
CA ARG A 35 -15.26 -35.88 -43.79
C ARG A 35 -16.36 -36.91 -43.97
N PHE A 36 -17.22 -37.00 -42.97
CA PHE A 36 -18.37 -37.90 -42.97
C PHE A 36 -19.67 -37.11 -43.01
N TYR A 37 -20.61 -37.65 -43.78
CA TYR A 37 -21.94 -37.10 -43.93
C TYR A 37 -22.96 -38.08 -43.39
N ILE A 38 -23.65 -37.70 -42.32
CA ILE A 38 -24.72 -38.49 -41.69
C ILE A 38 -26.04 -37.73 -41.83
N ARG A 39 -27.13 -38.48 -42.03
CA ARG A 39 -28.48 -37.92 -42.00
C ARG A 39 -29.11 -38.09 -40.63
N CYS A 40 -29.72 -37.02 -40.12
CA CYS A 40 -30.53 -37.07 -38.90
C CYS A 40 -31.82 -37.86 -39.15
N THR A 41 -32.23 -38.67 -38.17
CA THR A 41 -33.39 -39.56 -38.29
C THR A 41 -34.75 -38.85 -38.26
N ARG A 42 -34.83 -37.65 -37.68
CA ARG A 42 -36.12 -36.93 -37.53
C ARG A 42 -36.44 -36.02 -38.71
N CYS A 43 -35.43 -35.40 -39.30
CA CYS A 43 -35.58 -34.27 -40.22
C CYS A 43 -34.79 -34.45 -41.51
N SER A 44 -34.12 -35.60 -41.68
CA SER A 44 -33.27 -35.95 -42.82
C SER A 44 -32.16 -34.94 -43.15
N GLY A 45 -31.90 -34.00 -42.23
CA GLY A 45 -30.85 -33.01 -42.39
C GLY A 45 -29.47 -33.64 -42.31
N GLU A 46 -28.59 -33.24 -43.21
CA GLU A 46 -27.21 -33.68 -43.25
C GLU A 46 -26.39 -32.99 -42.15
N ILE A 47 -25.59 -33.78 -41.44
CA ILE A 47 -24.65 -33.37 -40.41
C ILE A 47 -23.27 -33.80 -40.88
N THR A 48 -22.30 -32.89 -40.80
CA THR A 48 -20.92 -33.14 -41.26
C THR A 48 -19.94 -33.08 -40.11
N PHE A 49 -19.04 -34.05 -40.08
CA PHE A 49 -17.93 -34.06 -39.13
C PHE A 49 -16.63 -34.49 -39.81
N LYS A 50 -15.54 -33.88 -39.35
CA LYS A 50 -14.17 -34.17 -39.75
C LYS A 50 -13.47 -34.99 -38.68
N THR A 51 -12.43 -35.72 -39.08
CA THR A 51 -11.48 -36.39 -38.18
C THR A 51 -10.33 -35.46 -37.82
N ASP A 52 -9.97 -35.36 -36.54
CA ASP A 52 -8.87 -34.52 -36.08
C ASP A 52 -7.77 -35.38 -35.42
N PRO A 53 -6.74 -35.77 -36.19
CA PRO A 53 -5.70 -36.69 -35.69
C PRO A 53 -4.83 -36.08 -34.58
N MET A 54 -4.77 -34.76 -34.45
CA MET A 54 -4.01 -34.08 -33.39
C MET A 54 -4.60 -34.35 -31.99
N ASN A 55 -5.93 -34.35 -31.87
CA ASN A 55 -6.63 -34.49 -30.58
C ASN A 55 -7.30 -35.86 -30.41
N MET A 56 -7.08 -36.79 -31.35
CA MET A 56 -7.72 -38.12 -31.39
C MET A 56 -9.26 -38.06 -31.28
N ASP A 57 -9.87 -36.98 -31.77
CA ASP A 57 -11.31 -36.73 -31.73
C ASP A 57 -11.80 -36.33 -33.13
N TYR A 58 -13.09 -36.05 -33.24
CA TYR A 58 -13.72 -35.51 -34.45
C TYR A 58 -13.97 -34.00 -34.28
N VAL A 59 -14.40 -33.29 -35.31
CA VAL A 59 -14.93 -31.92 -35.17
C VAL A 59 -16.21 -31.82 -35.97
N CYS A 60 -17.26 -31.30 -35.33
CA CYS A 60 -18.52 -31.03 -36.01
C CYS A 60 -18.41 -29.72 -36.79
N GLU A 61 -18.51 -29.76 -38.12
CA GLU A 61 -18.48 -28.54 -38.94
C GLU A 61 -19.86 -27.91 -39.08
N ARG A 62 -20.86 -28.69 -39.56
CA ARG A 62 -22.19 -28.17 -39.91
C ARG A 62 -23.31 -28.84 -39.15
N LYS A 63 -24.29 -28.01 -38.76
CA LYS A 63 -25.67 -28.37 -38.36
C LYS A 63 -25.79 -29.27 -37.11
N ALA A 64 -24.71 -29.46 -36.36
CA ALA A 64 -24.75 -30.11 -35.06
C ALA A 64 -23.76 -29.46 -34.10
N ARG A 65 -24.11 -29.51 -32.82
CA ARG A 65 -23.21 -29.16 -31.71
C ARG A 65 -22.87 -30.42 -30.93
N ARG A 66 -21.67 -30.49 -30.36
CA ARG A 66 -21.33 -31.53 -29.38
C ARG A 66 -22.25 -31.41 -28.16
N ASN A 67 -22.49 -32.53 -27.50
CA ASN A 67 -23.11 -32.49 -26.19
C ASN A 67 -22.06 -32.00 -25.20
N PHE A 68 -22.43 -31.11 -24.29
CA PHE A 68 -21.53 -30.67 -23.24
C PHE A 68 -21.38 -31.80 -22.21
N GLU A 69 -20.15 -32.20 -21.94
CA GLU A 69 -19.82 -33.22 -20.95
C GLU A 69 -18.98 -32.55 -19.87
N ALA A 70 -19.49 -32.48 -18.64
CA ALA A 70 -18.87 -31.74 -17.55
C ALA A 70 -17.44 -32.23 -17.22
N TRP A 71 -17.16 -33.52 -17.44
CA TRP A 71 -15.81 -34.07 -17.26
C TRP A 71 -14.81 -33.61 -18.34
N ARG A 72 -15.24 -33.35 -19.59
CA ARG A 72 -14.36 -32.80 -20.64
C ARG A 72 -14.10 -31.31 -20.43
N ALA A 73 -15.04 -30.62 -19.80
CA ALA A 73 -14.85 -29.22 -19.44
C ALA A 73 -13.74 -29.05 -18.39
N LYS A 74 -13.59 -30.00 -17.45
CA LYS A 74 -12.50 -29.97 -16.46
C LYS A 74 -11.13 -29.98 -17.13
N ASP A 75 -10.90 -30.88 -18.10
CA ASP A 75 -9.63 -30.94 -18.84
C ASP A 75 -9.34 -29.66 -19.66
N GLN A 76 -10.36 -28.87 -20.01
CA GLN A 76 -10.21 -27.61 -20.75
C GLN A 76 -10.20 -26.36 -19.87
N SER A 77 -10.80 -26.43 -18.67
CA SER A 77 -10.90 -25.33 -17.70
C SER A 77 -9.86 -25.41 -16.61
N GLU A 78 -9.11 -26.51 -16.51
CA GLU A 78 -7.78 -26.50 -15.92
C GLU A 78 -6.87 -25.64 -16.83
N GLU A 79 -7.11 -24.32 -16.85
CA GLU A 79 -5.98 -23.42 -16.67
C GLU A 79 -5.19 -24.07 -15.54
N SER A 80 -3.98 -24.52 -15.86
CA SER A 80 -3.17 -25.25 -14.89
C SER A 80 -3.22 -24.48 -13.57
N ILE A 81 -3.35 -25.16 -12.43
CA ILE A 81 -3.33 -24.49 -11.12
C ILE A 81 -2.15 -23.48 -11.05
N GLN A 82 -1.06 -23.81 -11.75
CA GLN A 82 0.09 -22.98 -12.06
C GLN A 82 -0.23 -21.61 -12.69
N GLU A 83 -1.03 -21.56 -13.76
CA GLU A 83 -1.38 -20.33 -14.49
C GLU A 83 -2.31 -19.42 -13.66
N ARG A 84 -3.15 -20.04 -12.82
CA ARG A 84 -3.94 -19.32 -11.82
C ARG A 84 -3.08 -18.78 -10.68
N LEU A 85 -2.11 -19.56 -10.19
CA LEU A 85 -1.13 -19.16 -9.18
C LEU A 85 -0.25 -18.01 -9.68
N ASP A 86 0.25 -18.09 -10.92
CA ASP A 86 1.09 -17.05 -11.54
C ASP A 86 0.34 -15.71 -11.65
N ARG A 87 -0.96 -15.74 -11.97
CA ARG A 87 -1.82 -14.55 -11.98
C ARG A 87 -1.93 -13.91 -10.59
N LEU A 88 -2.21 -14.71 -9.57
CA LEU A 88 -2.33 -14.26 -8.17
C LEU A 88 -1.00 -13.71 -7.63
N GLU A 89 0.12 -14.36 -7.93
CA GLU A 89 1.44 -13.91 -7.51
C GLU A 89 1.79 -12.55 -8.12
N ARG A 90 1.43 -12.33 -9.39
CA ARG A 90 1.62 -11.04 -10.07
C ARG A 90 0.75 -9.91 -9.51
N GLU A 91 -0.48 -10.22 -9.10
CA GLU A 91 -1.38 -9.29 -8.41
C GLU A 91 -0.82 -8.91 -7.03
N GLU A 92 -0.43 -9.89 -6.20
CA GLU A 92 0.19 -9.63 -4.89
C GLU A 92 1.55 -8.90 -5.00
N GLN A 93 2.35 -9.18 -6.03
CA GLN A 93 3.58 -8.43 -6.29
C GLN A 93 3.27 -6.97 -6.68
N GLY A 94 2.20 -6.74 -7.45
CA GLY A 94 1.72 -5.41 -7.78
C GLY A 94 1.32 -4.61 -6.53
N GLU A 95 0.54 -5.22 -5.64
CA GLU A 95 0.12 -4.62 -4.37
C GLU A 95 1.32 -4.34 -3.46
N ARG A 96 2.21 -5.32 -3.27
CA ARG A 96 3.45 -5.14 -2.50
C ARG A 96 4.31 -4.00 -3.04
N ASN A 97 4.43 -3.87 -4.36
CA ASN A 97 5.20 -2.78 -4.97
C ASN A 97 4.54 -1.41 -4.78
N GLN A 98 3.19 -1.35 -4.75
CA GLN A 98 2.46 -0.11 -4.44
C GLN A 98 2.64 0.29 -2.98
N ASP A 99 2.54 -0.66 -2.05
CA ASP A 99 2.75 -0.41 -0.62
C ASP A 99 4.18 0.07 -0.35
N ILE A 100 5.19 -0.58 -0.95
CA ILE A 100 6.60 -0.15 -0.86
C ILE A 100 6.77 1.27 -1.40
N MET A 101 6.11 1.62 -2.51
CA MET A 101 6.21 2.97 -3.09
C MET A 101 5.61 4.03 -2.16
N LEU A 102 4.44 3.75 -1.57
CA LEU A 102 3.78 4.64 -0.61
C LEU A 102 4.64 4.84 0.64
N GLU A 103 5.22 3.77 1.18
CA GLU A 103 6.09 3.84 2.36
C GLU A 103 7.37 4.65 2.09
N LEU A 104 7.97 4.49 0.90
CA LEU A 104 9.10 5.32 0.47
C LEU A 104 8.71 6.79 0.32
N GLU A 105 7.51 7.10 -0.17
CA GLU A 105 7.04 8.47 -0.30
C GLU A 105 6.83 9.13 1.07
N ILE A 106 6.23 8.43 2.03
CA ILE A 106 6.06 8.90 3.41
C ILE A 106 7.42 9.20 4.05
N ASN A 107 8.37 8.25 3.97
CA ASN A 107 9.71 8.43 4.51
C ASN A 107 10.43 9.63 3.88
N ALA A 108 10.26 9.85 2.57
CA ALA A 108 10.82 11.02 1.87
C ALA A 108 10.17 12.34 2.33
N GLN A 109 8.87 12.35 2.63
CA GLN A 109 8.20 13.52 3.20
C GLN A 109 8.67 13.79 4.63
N GLU A 110 8.79 12.76 5.47
CA GLU A 110 9.29 12.88 6.85
C GLU A 110 10.71 13.43 6.88
N LEU A 111 11.62 12.95 6.03
CA LEU A 111 12.97 13.49 5.90
C LEU A 111 12.97 14.98 5.55
N LYS A 112 12.18 15.39 4.55
CA LYS A 112 12.05 16.81 4.17
C LYS A 112 11.52 17.67 5.32
N THR A 113 10.54 17.16 6.08
CA THR A 113 10.02 17.90 7.25
C THR A 113 11.06 18.02 8.35
N ARG A 114 11.85 16.96 8.57
CA ARG A 114 12.94 16.95 9.55
C ARG A 114 14.06 17.91 9.17
N GLU A 115 14.51 17.92 7.92
CA GLU A 115 15.50 18.87 7.41
C GLU A 115 15.01 20.33 7.53
N LYS A 116 13.72 20.57 7.22
CA LYS A 116 13.11 21.89 7.37
C LYS A 116 13.03 22.33 8.84
N LEU A 117 12.70 21.41 9.73
CA LEU A 117 12.72 21.63 11.19
C LEU A 117 14.14 21.91 11.67
N GLU A 118 15.13 21.15 11.22
CA GLU A 118 16.55 21.33 11.57
C GLU A 118 17.08 22.69 11.10
N MET A 119 16.74 23.11 9.87
CA MET A 119 17.02 24.47 9.39
C MET A 119 16.37 25.56 10.24
N HIS A 120 15.15 25.31 10.75
CA HIS A 120 14.43 26.28 11.58
C HIS A 120 14.92 26.28 13.03
N LEU A 121 15.46 25.15 13.50
CA LEU A 121 15.98 24.93 14.85
C LEU A 121 17.46 25.30 14.99
N MET A 122 18.13 25.85 13.98
CA MET A 122 19.39 26.58 14.16
C MET A 122 19.10 28.01 14.62
N PRO A 123 19.28 28.34 15.91
CA PRO A 123 19.03 29.67 16.44
C PRO A 123 20.37 30.39 16.65
N PHE A 124 20.54 31.53 15.99
CA PHE A 124 20.92 32.78 16.65
C PHE A 124 22.26 32.93 17.41
N ASP A 125 23.17 31.94 17.42
CA ASP A 125 24.45 32.04 18.16
C ASP A 125 25.53 32.92 17.50
N ALA A 126 25.19 33.65 16.42
CA ALA A 126 26.14 34.50 15.69
C ALA A 126 25.98 36.02 15.94
N ALA A 127 25.08 36.46 16.84
CA ALA A 127 24.64 37.87 16.87
C ALA A 127 24.99 38.69 18.13
N HIS A 128 25.85 38.23 19.04
CA HIS A 128 26.38 39.10 20.12
C HIS A 128 27.76 38.66 20.66
N PRO A 129 28.87 39.15 20.08
CA PRO A 129 30.05 39.51 20.84
C PRO A 129 30.14 41.05 20.97
N GLU A 130 30.92 41.55 21.95
CA GLU A 130 31.47 42.93 22.03
C GLU A 130 30.77 44.01 22.91
N LYS A 131 29.80 43.69 23.79
CA LYS A 131 29.26 44.73 24.72
C LYS A 131 29.56 44.55 26.20
N GLU A 132 30.06 43.40 26.60
CA GLU A 132 30.36 43.11 28.02
C GLU A 132 31.73 43.67 28.44
N ASP A 133 32.70 43.73 27.53
CA ASP A 133 34.09 44.12 27.84
C ASP A 133 34.27 45.64 28.11
N GLU A 134 33.45 46.53 27.52
CA GLU A 134 33.62 47.98 27.70
C GLU A 134 33.15 48.47 29.09
N GLN A 135 32.15 47.83 29.68
CA GLN A 135 31.61 48.20 30.99
C GLN A 135 32.56 47.80 32.14
N GLU A 136 33.27 46.68 31.98
CA GLU A 136 34.26 46.25 32.97
C GLU A 136 35.49 47.18 33.01
N ILE A 137 35.86 47.79 31.88
CA ILE A 137 36.97 48.76 31.82
C ILE A 137 36.60 50.06 32.54
N THR A 138 35.37 50.56 32.40
CA THR A 138 34.91 51.78 33.08
C THR A 138 34.84 51.59 34.59
N ASP A 139 34.37 50.44 35.05
CA ASP A 139 34.22 50.13 36.48
C ASP A 139 35.59 49.95 37.16
N ALA A 140 36.56 49.34 36.46
CA ALA A 140 37.93 49.23 36.92
C ALA A 140 38.67 50.58 36.99
N GLN A 141 38.38 51.52 36.07
CA GLN A 141 38.93 52.88 36.10
C GLN A 141 38.33 53.71 37.24
N LEU A 142 37.01 53.64 37.43
CA LEU A 142 36.30 54.28 38.54
C LEU A 142 36.82 53.76 39.89
N ALA A 143 36.99 52.45 40.05
CA ALA A 143 37.54 51.85 41.26
C ALA A 143 38.96 52.37 41.57
N LYS A 144 39.83 52.52 40.57
CA LYS A 144 41.18 53.10 40.76
C LYS A 144 41.15 54.57 41.19
N GLU A 145 40.24 55.37 40.63
CA GLU A 145 40.06 56.76 41.06
C GLU A 145 39.55 56.85 42.49
N MET A 146 38.58 56.01 42.86
CA MET A 146 38.04 55.94 44.21
C MET A 146 39.12 55.54 45.23
N PHE A 147 39.96 54.53 44.93
CA PHE A 147 41.08 54.13 45.79
C PHE A 147 42.19 55.19 45.90
N ARG A 148 42.39 56.03 44.88
CA ARG A 148 43.33 57.15 44.94
C ARG A 148 42.81 58.28 45.84
N LYS A 149 41.50 58.52 45.81
CA LYS A 149 40.84 59.58 46.56
C LYS A 149 40.70 59.24 48.05
N THR A 150 40.54 57.96 48.39
CA THR A 150 40.49 57.49 49.79
C THR A 150 41.85 57.49 50.49
N ARG A 151 42.97 57.35 49.77
CA ARG A 151 44.33 57.46 50.37
C ARG A 151 44.74 58.88 50.80
N LEU A 152 44.02 59.92 50.36
CA LEU A 152 44.31 61.32 50.72
C LEU A 152 43.42 61.84 51.85
N ILE A 153 42.62 60.98 52.50
CA ILE A 153 41.64 61.37 53.53
C ILE A 153 42.00 60.80 54.92
N GLU A 154 43.12 60.09 55.08
CA GLU A 154 43.55 59.47 56.37
C GLU A 154 44.18 60.44 57.39
N ASP A 155 44.19 61.76 57.16
CA ASP A 155 44.64 62.78 58.13
C ASP A 155 43.48 63.70 58.59
N ALA A 156 42.50 63.19 59.35
CA ALA A 156 41.69 63.98 60.30
C ALA A 156 40.70 63.09 61.13
N PRO A 157 40.42 63.45 62.41
CA PRO A 157 40.04 62.49 63.46
C PRO A 157 38.56 62.11 63.59
N GLU A 158 38.38 60.96 64.26
CA GLU A 158 37.17 60.18 64.53
C GLU A 158 36.04 60.94 65.27
N ILE A 159 34.79 60.77 64.81
CA ILE A 159 33.57 60.97 65.60
C ILE A 159 32.61 59.80 65.39
N SER A 160 32.20 59.24 66.51
CA SER A 160 31.22 58.17 66.79
C SER A 160 29.82 58.39 66.18
N GLY A 161 29.15 57.31 65.77
CA GLY A 161 27.70 57.36 65.48
C GLY A 161 27.10 56.11 64.84
N GLU A 162 26.70 55.18 65.70
CA GLU A 162 25.66 54.14 65.63
C GLU A 162 24.73 53.93 64.39
N GLN A 163 24.59 52.62 64.08
CA GLN A 163 23.37 51.84 63.75
C GLN A 163 22.57 52.12 62.46
N HIS A 164 22.55 51.14 61.53
CA HIS A 164 21.37 50.28 61.23
C HIS A 164 21.62 49.33 60.03
N ALA A 165 21.61 48.02 60.27
CA ALA A 165 21.31 46.99 59.27
C ALA A 165 20.15 46.16 59.87
N GLY A 166 18.99 46.01 59.26
CA GLY A 166 18.76 45.44 57.94
C GLY A 166 18.29 43.99 58.12
N LEU A 167 16.98 43.73 58.02
CA LEU A 167 16.46 42.37 57.88
C LEU A 167 15.47 42.32 56.70
N TRP A 168 15.94 41.82 55.57
CA TRP A 168 15.15 41.47 54.40
C TRP A 168 14.54 40.07 54.58
N LYS A 169 13.21 39.96 54.47
CA LYS A 169 12.50 38.67 54.46
C LYS A 169 12.37 38.14 53.04
N VAL A 170 12.77 36.89 52.81
CA VAL A 170 12.52 36.15 51.56
C VAL A 170 11.11 35.56 51.58
N SER A 171 10.28 35.94 50.59
CA SER A 171 8.91 35.46 50.38
C SER A 171 8.91 34.26 49.41
N LYS A 172 8.41 33.10 49.87
CA LYS A 172 8.12 31.93 49.01
C LYS A 172 6.70 32.05 48.42
N LYS A 173 6.58 32.01 47.09
CA LYS A 173 5.31 32.07 46.36
C LYS A 173 4.85 30.67 45.94
N GLN A 174 3.64 30.29 46.36
CA GLN A 174 2.93 29.06 45.97
C GLN A 174 2.29 29.17 44.58
N LYS A 175 2.18 28.05 43.85
CA LYS A 175 1.20 27.78 42.77
C LYS A 175 0.87 26.28 42.82
N LYS A 176 -0.27 25.88 43.41
CA LYS A 176 -1.62 25.69 42.83
C LYS A 176 -1.74 24.51 41.84
N SER A 177 -2.43 23.50 42.36
CA SER A 177 -3.02 22.31 41.75
C SER A 177 -4.01 22.60 40.63
N GLY A 178 -4.02 21.72 39.62
CA GLY A 178 -5.12 21.56 38.66
C GLY A 178 -5.20 20.09 38.23
N CYS A 179 -6.26 19.42 38.63
CA CYS A 179 -6.64 18.05 38.27
C CYS A 179 -7.72 18.11 37.20
N THR A 180 -7.63 17.30 36.15
CA THR A 180 -8.79 16.86 35.37
C THR A 180 -8.52 15.48 34.76
N SER A 181 -8.78 14.44 35.55
CA SER A 181 -9.07 13.09 35.06
C SER A 181 -10.55 13.01 34.68
N CYS A 182 -10.89 12.71 33.43
CA CYS A 182 -12.19 12.18 33.00
C CYS A 182 -12.09 11.68 31.53
N LEU A 183 -12.03 10.36 31.33
CA LEU A 183 -12.42 9.72 30.07
C LEU A 183 -13.55 8.72 30.39
N PRO A 184 -14.76 8.89 29.84
CA PRO A 184 -15.85 7.93 30.03
C PRO A 184 -15.75 6.75 29.04
N GLY A 185 -16.08 5.57 29.56
CA GLY A 185 -16.01 4.28 28.86
C GLY A 185 -17.06 4.09 27.75
N VAL A 186 -16.66 3.32 26.73
CA VAL A 186 -17.48 2.88 25.61
C VAL A 186 -18.20 1.58 25.99
N LYS A 187 -19.54 1.59 26.00
CA LYS A 187 -20.38 0.39 26.12
C LYS A 187 -20.79 -0.12 24.73
N ARG A 188 -20.60 -1.42 24.52
CA ARG A 188 -21.11 -2.21 23.39
C ARG A 188 -22.64 -2.24 23.41
N LYS A 189 -23.27 -2.14 22.23
CA LYS A 189 -24.65 -2.56 21.98
C LYS A 189 -24.67 -3.59 20.85
N LEU A 190 -25.22 -4.75 21.21
CA LEU A 190 -25.74 -5.80 20.35
C LEU A 190 -27.22 -5.45 20.10
N GLU A 191 -27.74 -5.65 18.89
CA GLU A 191 -29.13 -6.06 18.55
C GLU A 191 -29.46 -5.80 17.06
N ASP A 192 -29.61 -6.89 16.33
CA ASP A 192 -30.69 -7.26 15.39
C ASP A 192 -31.47 -6.18 14.63
N THR A 193 -31.41 -6.24 13.29
CA THR A 193 -32.59 -6.09 12.43
C THR A 193 -32.47 -6.93 11.17
N ASN A 194 -33.41 -7.87 11.06
CA ASN A 194 -33.79 -8.66 9.91
C ASN A 194 -34.84 -7.85 9.13
N GLN A 195 -34.52 -7.43 7.90
CA GLN A 195 -35.47 -7.21 6.78
C GLN A 195 -34.70 -6.89 5.49
#